data_AF-A0AAW2D8F1-F1
#
_entry.id   AF-A0AAW2D8F1-F1
#
_cell.length_a   1.000
_cell.length_b   1.000
_cell.length_c   1.000
_cell.angle_alpha   90.00
_cell.angle_beta   90.00
_cell.angle_gamma   90.00
#
_symmetry.space_group_name_H-M   'P 1'
#
loop_
_entity.id
_entity.type
_entity.pdbx_description
1 polymer ?
#
loop_
_entity_poly.entity_id
_entity_poly.type
_entity_poly.pdbx_seq_one_letter_code
_entity_poly.pdbx_strand_id
1 'polypeptide(L)'
;MDPPLSRNSFGNFFQAATVILSSEERNGHVGNLRAAIRKINNKYVKKLQDHTQHLDFVIDASEKVLKQDVVPFNFTSLCRFPIYEMDFGWGIPCGLVGLACLSRTLLYLLTPKVGME
;
A
#
# COMPACT_ATOMS: atom_id res chain seq x y z
N MET A 1 -14.71 0.28 5.76
CA MET A 1 -15.86 1.21 5.90
C MET A 1 -17.05 0.42 6.37
N ASP A 2 -17.92 1.06 7.14
CA ASP A 2 -19.13 0.45 7.67
C ASP A 2 -20.28 1.46 7.45
N PRO A 3 -21.15 1.24 6.46
CA PRO A 3 -21.22 0.05 5.60
C PRO A 3 -20.06 -0.06 4.58
N PRO A 4 -19.84 -1.22 3.93
CA PRO A 4 -18.87 -1.38 2.86
C PRO A 4 -19.12 -0.40 1.71
N LEU A 5 -18.05 0.05 1.05
CA LEU A 5 -18.16 0.90 -0.14
C LEU A 5 -18.78 0.12 -1.30
N SER A 6 -19.47 0.83 -2.20
CA SER A 6 -19.99 0.22 -3.43
C SER A 6 -18.83 -0.24 -4.32
N ARG A 7 -19.07 -1.28 -5.12
CA ARG A 7 -18.05 -1.88 -6.00
C ARG A 7 -17.42 -0.87 -6.97
N ASN A 8 -18.17 0.15 -7.36
CA ASN A 8 -17.79 1.15 -8.36
C ASN A 8 -17.57 2.53 -7.71
N SER A 9 -17.16 2.57 -6.45
CA SER A 9 -16.82 3.82 -5.77
C SER A 9 -15.61 4.48 -6.44
N PHE A 10 -15.72 5.78 -6.72
CA PHE A 10 -14.64 6.58 -7.31
C PHE A 10 -14.01 7.48 -6.24
N GLY A 11 -12.68 7.51 -6.18
CA GLY A 11 -11.92 8.32 -5.22
C GLY A 11 -10.61 7.67 -4.78
N ASN A 12 -9.92 8.32 -3.84
CA ASN A 12 -8.68 7.81 -3.25
C ASN A 12 -9.00 6.95 -2.03
N PHE A 13 -8.84 5.63 -2.16
CA PHE A 13 -9.07 4.67 -1.08
C PHE A 13 -7.78 3.93 -0.73
N PHE A 14 -6.80 4.65 -0.20
CA PHE A 14 -5.55 4.06 0.26
C PHE A 14 -5.14 4.63 1.62
N GLN A 15 -4.42 3.82 2.40
CA GLN A 15 -3.79 4.22 3.64
C GLN A 15 -2.46 3.50 3.79
N ALA A 16 -1.41 4.23 4.13
CA ALA A 16 -0.10 3.65 4.36
C ALA A 16 -0.07 2.89 5.70
N ALA A 17 0.49 1.68 5.70
CA ALA A 17 0.85 0.95 6.90
C ALA A 17 2.38 1.05 7.09
N THR A 18 2.80 1.74 8.15
CA THR A 18 4.23 1.97 8.42
C THR A 18 4.71 1.09 9.56
N VAL A 19 5.89 0.52 9.40
CA VAL A 19 6.63 -0.20 10.44
C VAL A 19 8.08 0.29 10.44
N ILE A 20 8.65 0.48 11.62
CA ILE A 20 10.09 0.69 11.78
C ILE A 20 10.68 -0.67 12.10
N LEU A 21 11.66 -1.09 11.30
CA LEU A 21 12.31 -2.39 11.42
C LEU A 21 13.75 -2.18 11.89
N SER A 22 14.20 -3.01 12.83
CA SER A 22 15.62 -3.08 13.19
C SER A 22 16.36 -4.00 12.23
N SER A 23 17.60 -3.63 11.87
CA SER A 23 18.50 -4.44 11.06
C SER A 23 18.85 -5.80 11.72
N GLU A 24 18.76 -5.87 13.05
CA GLU A 24 19.14 -7.05 13.83
C GLU A 24 18.08 -8.17 13.77
N GLU A 25 16.82 -7.84 13.45
CA GLU A 25 15.71 -8.79 13.41
C GLU A 25 15.56 -9.45 12.04
N ARG A 26 16.44 -10.40 11.69
CA ARG A 26 16.41 -11.05 10.36
C ARG A 26 15.09 -11.79 10.05
N ASN A 27 14.33 -12.19 11.06
CA ASN A 27 13.06 -12.93 10.94
C ASN A 27 11.93 -12.17 11.65
N GLY A 28 10.74 -12.12 11.05
CA GLY A 28 9.54 -11.56 11.69
C GLY A 28 9.01 -10.25 11.09
N HIS A 29 9.76 -9.60 10.20
CA HIS A 29 9.31 -8.37 9.51
C HIS A 29 7.96 -8.52 8.80
N VAL A 30 7.72 -9.68 8.17
CA VAL A 30 6.44 -9.96 7.51
C VAL A 30 5.29 -10.06 8.54
N GLY A 31 5.58 -10.58 9.74
CA GLY A 31 4.64 -10.59 10.86
C GLY A 31 4.29 -9.16 11.30
N ASN A 32 5.31 -8.33 11.49
CA ASN A 32 5.16 -6.93 11.88
C ASN A 32 4.38 -6.14 10.83
N LEU A 33 4.68 -6.33 9.55
CA LEU A 33 3.97 -5.69 8.44
C LEU A 33 2.50 -6.14 8.38
N ARG A 34 2.24 -7.46 8.50
CA ARG A 34 0.86 -7.97 8.56
C ARG A 34 0.10 -7.42 9.76
N ALA A 35 0.73 -7.31 10.92
CA ALA A 35 0.13 -6.73 12.11
C ALA A 35 -0.20 -5.25 11.89
N ALA A 36 0.70 -4.47 11.28
CA ALA A 36 0.46 -3.07 10.95
C ALA A 36 -0.69 -2.90 9.96
N ILE A 37 -0.75 -3.70 8.90
CA ILE A 37 -1.87 -3.70 7.94
C ILE A 37 -3.19 -4.02 8.65
N ARG A 38 -3.20 -5.04 9.54
CA ARG A 38 -4.41 -5.42 10.32
C ARG A 38 -4.89 -4.34 11.28
N LYS A 39 -4.03 -3.42 11.74
CA LYS A 39 -4.44 -2.27 12.57
C LYS A 39 -5.33 -1.30 11.81
N ILE A 40 -5.22 -1.23 10.48
CA ILE A 40 -6.07 -0.41 9.61
C ILE A 40 -7.42 -1.12 9.42
N ASN A 41 -8.25 -1.08 10.46
CA ASN A 41 -9.57 -1.68 10.48
C ASN A 41 -10.68 -0.60 10.45
N ASN A 42 -11.96 -1.03 10.48
CA ASN A 42 -13.09 -0.10 10.46
C ASN A 42 -13.07 0.93 11.60
N LYS A 43 -12.58 0.57 12.80
CA LYS A 43 -12.47 1.52 13.92
C LYS A 43 -11.40 2.58 13.64
N TYR A 44 -10.27 2.18 13.07
CA TYR A 44 -9.22 3.10 12.65
C TYR A 44 -9.70 4.04 11.54
N VAL A 45 -10.42 3.51 10.53
CA VAL A 45 -10.98 4.34 9.45
C VAL A 45 -12.03 5.33 9.95
N LYS A 46 -12.89 4.94 10.90
CA LYS A 46 -13.84 5.87 11.54
C LYS A 46 -13.13 7.02 12.27
N LYS A 47 -11.97 6.75 12.89
CA LYS A 47 -11.11 7.80 13.49
C LYS A 47 -10.47 8.70 12.44
N LEU A 48 -10.04 8.15 11.30
CA LEU A 48 -9.47 8.93 10.20
C LEU A 48 -10.47 9.91 9.55
N GLN A 49 -11.76 9.58 9.60
CA GLN A 49 -12.82 10.49 9.12
C GLN A 49 -12.96 11.74 10.01
N ASP A 50 -12.44 11.70 11.23
CA ASP A 50 -12.25 12.88 12.06
C ASP A 50 -10.97 13.61 11.60
N HIS A 51 -11.14 14.68 10.81
CA HIS A 51 -10.08 15.36 10.07
C HIS A 51 -8.87 15.78 10.93
N THR A 52 -9.08 16.09 12.20
CA THR A 52 -8.03 16.52 13.13
C THR A 52 -7.07 15.37 13.45
N GLN A 53 -7.59 14.15 13.66
CA GLN A 53 -6.78 12.99 14.06
C GLN A 53 -5.90 12.46 12.92
N HIS A 54 -6.31 12.68 11.67
CA HIS A 54 -5.52 12.27 10.50
C HIS A 54 -4.27 13.12 10.32
N LEU A 55 -4.37 14.44 10.48
CA LEU A 55 -3.23 15.35 10.34
C LEU A 55 -2.16 15.07 11.39
N ASP A 56 -2.57 14.86 12.66
CA ASP A 56 -1.65 14.52 13.74
C ASP A 56 -0.90 13.21 13.46
N PHE A 57 -1.58 12.21 12.87
CA PHE A 57 -0.94 10.95 12.48
C PHE A 57 0.10 11.14 11.35
N VAL A 58 -0.23 11.94 10.33
CA VAL A 58 0.69 12.23 9.22
C VAL A 58 1.92 12.98 9.73
N ILE A 59 1.72 13.96 10.61
CA ILE A 59 2.79 14.72 11.25
C ILE A 59 3.68 13.80 12.11
N ASP A 60 3.11 13.00 13.02
CA ASP A 60 3.86 12.09 13.88
C ASP A 60 4.61 11.01 13.08
N ALA A 61 4.00 10.46 12.03
CA ALA A 61 4.68 9.54 11.12
C ALA A 61 5.84 10.22 10.39
N SER A 62 5.65 11.45 9.89
CA SER A 62 6.71 12.21 9.23
C SER A 62 7.86 12.57 10.18
N GLU A 63 7.55 12.97 11.42
CA GLU A 63 8.55 13.29 12.43
C GLU A 63 9.37 12.07 12.82
N LYS A 64 8.75 10.89 12.97
CA LYS A 64 9.46 9.65 13.28
C LYS A 64 10.42 9.24 12.17
N VAL A 65 10.03 9.45 10.92
CA VAL A 65 10.88 9.19 9.75
C VAL A 65 12.01 10.21 9.64
N LEU A 66 11.78 11.48 10.02
CA LEU A 66 12.78 12.56 9.96
C LEU A 66 13.76 12.55 11.16
N LYS A 67 13.30 12.13 12.35
CA LYS A 67 14.09 12.17 13.61
C LYS A 67 14.97 10.94 13.83
N GLN A 68 14.72 9.84 13.14
CA GLN A 68 15.54 8.64 13.21
C GLN A 68 16.32 8.51 11.89
N ASP A 69 17.55 7.98 11.92
CA ASP A 69 18.32 7.58 10.72
C ASP A 69 17.68 6.36 10.04
N VAL A 70 16.38 6.48 9.71
CA VAL A 70 15.57 5.45 9.07
C VAL A 70 15.67 5.67 7.59
N VAL A 71 16.17 4.67 6.87
CA VAL A 71 16.11 4.65 5.42
C VAL A 71 14.67 4.29 5.02
N PRO A 72 13.90 5.22 4.42
CA PRO A 72 12.54 4.90 4.03
C PRO A 72 12.54 3.87 2.90
N PHE A 73 11.64 2.90 3.00
CA PHE A 73 11.40 1.90 1.96
C PHE A 73 9.88 1.71 1.81
N ASN A 74 9.35 2.04 0.63
CA ASN A 74 7.93 2.02 0.32
C ASN A 74 7.61 0.93 -0.71
N PHE A 75 6.49 0.26 -0.51
CA PHE A 75 5.96 -0.71 -1.45
C PHE A 75 4.54 -0.32 -1.84
N THR A 76 4.20 -0.46 -3.12
CA THR A 76 2.82 -0.36 -3.62
C THR A 76 2.47 -1.63 -4.36
N SER A 77 1.35 -2.26 -4.00
CA SER A 77 0.87 -3.47 -4.67
C SER A 77 -0.20 -3.13 -5.70
N LEU A 78 0.02 -3.58 -6.94
CA LEU A 78 -0.99 -3.56 -7.99
C LEU A 78 -1.61 -4.94 -8.21
N CYS A 79 -1.35 -5.90 -7.31
CA CYS A 79 -1.63 -7.31 -7.57
C CYS A 79 -3.12 -7.68 -7.68
N ARG A 80 -4.02 -6.84 -7.17
CA ARG A 80 -5.48 -7.07 -7.16
C ARG A 80 -6.23 -6.18 -8.16
N PHE A 81 -5.51 -5.42 -8.98
CA PHE A 81 -6.12 -4.68 -10.06
C PHE A 81 -6.43 -5.64 -11.22
N PRO A 82 -7.59 -5.50 -11.88
CA PRO A 82 -8.02 -6.37 -12.99
C PRO A 82 -7.29 -6.04 -14.30
N ILE A 83 -5.96 -5.89 -14.24
CA ILE A 83 -5.12 -5.47 -15.36
C ILE A 83 -5.18 -6.48 -16.51
N TYR A 84 -5.21 -7.78 -16.19
CA TYR A 84 -5.27 -8.87 -17.18
C TYR A 84 -6.71 -9.24 -17.60
N GLU A 85 -7.72 -8.52 -17.12
CA GLU A 85 -9.11 -8.65 -17.60
C GLU A 85 -9.46 -7.54 -18.61
N MET A 86 -8.52 -6.62 -18.85
CA MET A 86 -8.72 -5.43 -19.66
C MET A 86 -8.43 -5.72 -21.14
N ASP A 87 -9.49 -6.01 -21.91
CA ASP A 87 -9.42 -6.16 -23.37
C ASP A 87 -10.22 -5.05 -24.05
N PHE A 88 -9.54 -4.22 -24.83
CA PHE A 88 -10.14 -3.12 -25.60
C PHE A 88 -10.41 -3.48 -27.06
N GLY A 89 -10.28 -4.75 -27.44
CA GLY A 89 -10.39 -5.25 -28.82
C GLY A 89 -9.04 -5.54 -29.48
N TRP A 90 -7.94 -5.37 -28.75
CA TRP A 90 -6.57 -5.71 -29.19
C TRP A 90 -5.97 -6.89 -28.43
N GLY A 91 -6.76 -7.55 -27.58
CA GLY A 91 -6.33 -8.64 -26.73
C GLY A 91 -5.87 -8.18 -25.35
N ILE A 92 -5.70 -9.15 -24.46
CA ILE A 92 -5.29 -8.94 -23.07
C ILE A 92 -3.80 -8.56 -22.98
N PRO A 93 -3.41 -7.63 -22.10
CA PRO A 93 -2.00 -7.26 -21.89
C PRO A 93 -1.08 -8.46 -21.65
N CYS A 94 0.09 -8.45 -22.31
CA CYS A 94 1.13 -9.47 -22.13
C CYS A 94 1.91 -9.29 -20.82
N GLY A 95 2.00 -8.05 -20.32
CA GLY A 95 2.66 -7.70 -19.07
C GLY A 95 2.41 -6.24 -18.71
N LEU A 96 2.67 -5.89 -17.46
CA LEU A 96 2.66 -4.53 -16.97
C LEU A 96 4.07 -4.14 -16.54
N VAL A 97 4.53 -2.96 -16.94
CA VAL A 97 5.79 -2.38 -16.47
C VAL A 97 5.46 -1.03 -15.88
N GLY A 98 5.85 -0.81 -14.63
CA GLY A 98 5.77 0.51 -14.01
C GLY A 98 6.83 1.43 -14.61
N LEU A 99 6.49 2.69 -14.88
CA LEU A 99 7.50 3.69 -15.20
C LEU A 99 8.44 3.80 -13.98
N ALA A 100 9.74 3.60 -14.19
CA ALA A 100 10.72 3.66 -13.11
C ALA A 100 10.65 5.04 -12.44
N CYS A 101 10.16 5.07 -11.21
CA CYS A 101 10.21 6.27 -10.39
C CYS A 101 11.67 6.49 -9.99
N LEU A 102 12.22 7.68 -10.23
CA LEU A 102 13.62 8.02 -9.90
C LEU A 102 13.92 8.04 -8.39
N SER A 103 12.94 7.77 -7.54
CA SER A 103 13.14 7.63 -6.11
C SER A 103 13.63 6.21 -5.79
N ARG A 104 14.77 6.10 -5.07
CA ARG A 104 15.40 4.83 -4.66
C ARG A 104 14.58 3.98 -3.68
N THR A 105 13.34 4.38 -3.43
CA THR A 105 12.57 4.03 -2.23
C THR A 105 11.19 3.47 -2.56
N LEU A 106 10.76 3.43 -3.83
CA LEU A 106 9.44 2.92 -4.22
C LEU A 106 9.55 1.64 -5.05
N LEU A 107 9.04 0.53 -4.51
CA LEU A 107 8.90 -0.74 -5.23
C LEU A 107 7.44 -1.04 -5.58
N TYR A 108 7.19 -1.42 -6.84
CA TYR A 108 5.90 -1.92 -7.29
C TYR A 108 5.84 -3.45 -7.24
N LEU A 109 4.83 -4.00 -6.56
CA LEU A 109 4.52 -5.42 -6.60
C LEU A 109 3.46 -5.67 -7.67
N LEU A 110 3.84 -6.45 -8.68
CA LEU A 110 3.00 -6.81 -9.81
C LEU A 110 2.61 -8.29 -9.73
N THR A 111 1.38 -8.63 -10.09
CA THR A 111 1.02 -10.04 -10.28
C THR A 111 1.64 -10.51 -11.59
N PRO A 112 2.42 -11.60 -11.58
CA PRO A 112 2.86 -12.20 -12.83
C PRO A 112 1.65 -12.69 -13.62
N LYS A 113 1.71 -12.58 -14.95
CA LYS A 113 0.75 -13.25 -15.82
C LYS A 113 0.93 -14.75 -15.60
N VAL A 114 0.00 -15.39 -14.89
CA VAL A 114 -0.01 -16.85 -14.78
C VAL A 114 -0.30 -17.35 -16.19
N GLY A 115 0.62 -18.13 -16.75
CA GLY A 115 0.43 -18.79 -18.04
C GLY A 115 -0.82 -19.65 -17.95
N MET A 116 -1.88 -19.26 -18.65
CA MET A 116 -2.85 -20.22 -19.15
C MET A 116 -2.20 -20.83 -20.38
N GLU A 117 -1.65 -22.02 -20.23
CA GLU A 117 -1.64 -23.00 -21.33
C GLU A 117 -3.08 -23.43 -21.63
#